data_AF-A0A3Q2DBS3-F1
#
_entry.id   AF-A0A3Q2DBS3-F1
#
_cell.length_a   1.000
_cell.length_b   1.000
_cell.length_c   1.000
_cell.angle_alpha   90.00
_cell.angle_beta   90.00
_cell.angle_gamma   90.00
#
_symmetry.space_group_name_H-M   'P 1'
#
loop_
_entity.id
_entity.type
_entity.pdbx_description
1 polymer ?
#
loop_
_entity_poly.entity_id
_entity_poly.type
_entity_poly.pdbx_seq_one_letter_code
_entity_poly.pdbx_strand_id
1 'polypeptide(L)'
;MSTMVYPRDEALERLTQDEIVLNTKAVMQGLETLRGEHTQLLHSLLDCTQPPIAQEKSGLLRKNLEDIELGLGEAQVIIALSNHLSAVESEKQKLRAQVRRLCQENQWLRDELAETQHKLQRSEQCVAQLEEEKKHLEFMNQIKKIDDDVSLSEEKGQSSGGSGGKGAAAGGGGGDSSKDSLDDLFPNDDDQGTGDIDLDRLLRDKPSHLTVCMLQ
;
A
#
# COMPACT_ATOMS: atom_id res chain seq x y z
N MET A 1 33.08 1.64 10.66
CA MET A 1 31.70 1.51 11.16
C MET A 1 31.76 1.43 12.67
N SER A 2 31.27 2.45 13.38
CA SER A 2 31.29 2.49 14.85
C SER A 2 30.13 1.67 15.40
N THR A 3 30.43 0.49 15.93
CA THR A 3 29.50 -0.30 16.73
C THR A 3 29.28 0.43 18.06
N MET A 4 28.09 1.00 18.21
CA MET A 4 27.64 1.63 19.44
C MET A 4 27.45 0.52 20.49
N VAL A 5 28.42 0.38 21.39
CA VAL A 5 28.35 -0.52 22.53
C VAL A 5 27.35 0.09 23.52
N TYR A 6 26.14 -0.47 23.58
CA TYR A 6 25.19 -0.14 24.64
C TYR A 6 25.78 -0.61 25.98
N PRO A 7 25.83 0.24 27.01
CA PRO A 7 26.11 -0.20 28.37
C PRO A 7 25.11 -1.29 28.74
N ARG A 8 25.64 -2.44 29.13
CA ARG A 8 24.90 -3.57 29.68
C ARG A 8 24.22 -3.08 30.96
N ASP A 9 22.89 -2.96 30.94
CA ASP A 9 22.09 -2.67 32.13
C ASP A 9 22.42 -3.70 33.20
N GLU A 10 23.11 -3.27 34.27
CA GLU A 10 23.14 -4.02 35.52
C GLU A 10 21.71 -4.07 36.06
N ALA A 11 21.30 -5.25 36.50
CA ALA A 11 19.97 -5.58 36.97
C ALA A 11 19.61 -4.88 38.30
N LEU A 12 19.54 -3.55 38.30
CA LEU A 12 18.51 -2.86 39.07
C LEU A 12 17.18 -3.36 38.50
N GLU A 13 16.30 -3.91 39.35
CA GLU A 13 14.92 -4.19 38.96
C GLU A 13 14.34 -2.92 38.32
N ARG A 14 14.33 -2.87 36.98
CA ARG A 14 13.78 -1.75 36.23
C ARG A 14 12.28 -1.87 36.40
N LEU A 15 11.72 -1.07 37.30
CA LEU A 15 10.29 -0.89 37.44
C LEU A 15 9.68 -0.62 36.06
N THR A 16 8.65 -1.38 35.72
CA THR A 16 7.90 -1.17 34.48
C THR A 16 7.16 0.16 34.53
N GLN A 17 6.82 0.73 33.36
CA GLN A 17 6.05 1.97 33.29
C GLN A 17 4.73 1.87 34.07
N ASP A 18 4.06 0.72 34.01
CA ASP A 18 2.81 0.47 34.72
C ASP A 18 3.02 0.43 36.24
N GLU A 19 4.10 -0.21 36.71
CA GLU A 19 4.47 -0.22 38.13
C GLU A 19 4.83 1.18 38.63
N ILE A 20 5.55 1.97 37.83
CA ILE A 20 5.84 3.38 38.17
C ILE A 20 4.55 4.15 38.32
N VAL A 21 3.64 4.08 37.34
CA VAL A 21 2.35 4.79 37.40
C VAL A 21 1.51 4.32 38.60
N LEU A 22 1.47 3.02 38.88
CA LEU A 22 0.74 2.45 40.00
C LEU A 22 1.29 2.94 41.33
N ASN A 23 2.62 2.91 41.50
CA ASN A 23 3.29 3.42 42.69
C ASN A 23 3.11 4.93 42.84
N THR A 24 3.22 5.71 41.77
CA THR A 24 2.97 7.15 41.79
C THR A 24 1.54 7.48 42.20
N LYS A 25 0.54 6.72 41.71
CA LYS A 25 -0.86 6.89 42.14
C LYS A 25 -1.05 6.58 43.64
N ALA A 26 -0.40 5.53 44.15
CA ALA A 26 -0.45 5.20 45.56
C ALA A 26 0.19 6.29 46.44
N VAL A 27 1.35 6.82 46.03
CA VAL A 27 2.01 7.95 46.70
C VAL A 27 1.12 9.19 46.68
N MET A 28 0.50 9.50 45.54
CA MET A 28 -0.41 10.64 45.40
C MET A 28 -1.60 10.55 46.37
N GLN A 29 -2.22 9.37 46.49
CA GLN A 29 -3.30 9.15 47.46
C GLN A 29 -2.82 9.29 48.93
N GLY A 30 -1.62 8.80 49.23
CA GLY A 30 -1.00 8.97 50.54
C GLY A 30 -0.73 10.44 50.87
N LEU A 31 -0.23 11.20 49.90
CA LEU A 31 0.02 12.64 50.04
C LEU A 31 -1.28 13.44 50.19
N GLU A 32 -2.36 13.09 49.48
CA GLU A 32 -3.67 13.73 49.66
C GLU A 32 -4.23 13.52 51.06
N THR A 33 -4.05 12.30 51.60
CA THR A 33 -4.44 11.96 52.97
C THR A 33 -3.62 12.78 53.97
N LEU A 34 -2.29 12.79 53.83
CA LEU A 34 -1.38 13.53 54.70
C LEU A 34 -1.63 15.04 54.65
N ARG A 35 -1.93 15.59 53.46
CA ARG A 35 -2.35 16.99 53.30
C ARG A 35 -3.58 17.27 54.16
N GLY A 36 -4.60 16.42 54.10
CA GLY A 36 -5.82 16.55 54.88
C GLY A 36 -5.56 16.54 56.40
N GLU A 37 -4.70 15.63 56.87
CA GLU A 37 -4.28 15.56 58.28
C GLU A 37 -3.53 16.82 58.72
N HIS A 38 -2.56 17.28 57.92
CA HIS A 38 -1.80 18.51 58.20
C HIS A 38 -2.71 19.75 58.21
N THR A 39 -3.70 19.84 57.32
CA THR A 39 -4.69 20.93 57.32
C THR A 39 -5.54 20.89 58.60
N GLN A 40 -6.03 19.72 59.01
CA GLN A 40 -6.80 19.57 60.25
C GLN A 40 -5.99 19.93 61.50
N LEU A 41 -4.73 19.50 61.55
CA LEU A 41 -3.80 19.82 62.64
C LEU A 41 -3.50 21.33 62.68
N LEU A 42 -3.37 21.98 61.53
CA LEU A 42 -3.13 23.42 61.42
C LEU A 42 -4.31 24.22 61.97
N HIS A 43 -5.54 23.84 61.59
CA HIS A 43 -6.75 24.45 62.14
C HIS A 43 -6.82 24.29 63.66
N SER A 44 -6.58 23.07 64.17
CA SER A 44 -6.58 22.79 65.62
C SER A 44 -5.54 23.60 66.40
N LEU A 45 -4.37 23.86 65.80
CA LEU A 45 -3.30 24.68 66.39
C LEU A 45 -3.65 26.17 66.42
N LEU A 46 -4.32 26.67 65.37
CA LEU A 46 -4.77 28.06 65.28
C LEU A 46 -5.86 28.38 66.30
N ASP A 47 -6.67 27.40 66.67
CA ASP A 47 -7.73 27.52 67.68
C ASP A 47 -7.21 27.51 69.14
N CYS A 48 -5.90 27.29 69.36
CA CYS A 48 -5.31 27.10 70.68
C CYS A 48 -4.67 28.40 71.24
N THR A 49 -4.94 28.74 72.50
CA THR A 49 -4.61 30.05 73.12
C THR A 49 -3.17 30.19 73.66
N GLN A 50 -2.21 29.35 73.24
CA GLN A 50 -0.80 29.33 73.71
C GLN A 50 0.15 29.89 72.63
N PRO A 51 0.46 31.20 72.62
CA PRO A 51 0.92 31.90 71.43
C PRO A 51 2.32 31.53 70.89
N PRO A 52 3.41 31.44 71.69
CA PRO A 52 4.75 31.35 71.11
C PRO A 52 5.07 29.97 70.50
N ILE A 53 4.67 28.88 71.16
CA ILE A 53 4.91 27.51 70.66
C ILE A 53 3.94 27.15 69.53
N ALA A 54 2.70 27.65 69.57
CA ALA A 54 1.74 27.43 68.49
C ALA A 54 2.16 28.10 67.18
N GLN A 55 2.79 29.28 67.26
CA GLN A 55 3.26 30.02 66.10
C GLN A 55 4.36 29.27 65.33
N GLU A 56 5.40 28.77 66.01
CA GLU A 56 6.48 28.01 65.35
C GLU A 56 5.96 26.72 64.71
N LYS A 57 5.09 25.97 65.42
CA LYS A 57 4.49 24.74 64.89
C LYS A 57 3.59 25.00 63.70
N SER A 58 2.81 26.09 63.71
CA SER A 58 1.97 26.48 62.56
C SER A 58 2.79 26.84 61.32
N GLY A 59 3.96 27.47 61.51
CA GLY A 59 4.88 27.81 60.43
C GLY A 59 5.47 26.56 59.76
N LEU A 60 5.92 25.59 60.57
CA LEU A 60 6.40 24.30 60.06
C LEU A 60 5.31 23.55 59.28
N LEU A 61 4.09 23.55 59.80
CA LEU A 61 2.99 22.83 59.19
C LEU A 61 2.55 23.45 57.85
N ARG A 62 2.60 24.78 57.73
CA ARG A 62 2.39 25.48 56.45
C ARG A 62 3.46 25.11 55.42
N LYS A 63 4.73 25.08 55.82
CA LYS A 63 5.81 24.62 54.95
C LYS A 63 5.62 23.17 54.49
N ASN A 64 5.25 22.27 55.41
CA ASN A 64 4.97 20.89 55.05
C ASN A 64 3.80 20.77 54.05
N LEU A 65 2.78 21.63 54.16
CA LEU A 65 1.68 21.67 53.20
C LEU A 65 2.16 22.10 51.80
N GLU A 66 3.03 23.11 51.71
CA GLU A 66 3.66 23.53 50.44
C GLU A 66 4.47 22.39 49.82
N ASP A 67 5.27 21.67 50.63
CA ASP A 67 6.07 20.52 50.18
C ASP A 67 5.16 19.36 49.67
N ILE A 68 4.04 19.10 50.36
CA ILE A 68 3.05 18.08 49.94
C ILE A 68 2.37 18.49 48.63
N GLU A 69 1.98 19.76 48.48
CA GLU A 69 1.37 20.28 47.24
C GLU A 69 2.34 20.19 46.06
N LEU A 70 3.61 20.50 46.28
CA LEU A 70 4.66 20.33 45.27
C LEU A 70 4.78 18.86 44.85
N GLY A 71 4.87 17.93 45.81
CA GLY A 71 4.96 16.49 45.54
C GLY A 71 3.72 15.93 44.80
N LEU A 72 2.53 16.44 45.10
CA LEU A 72 1.30 16.12 44.35
C LEU A 72 1.39 16.62 42.89
N GLY A 73 1.88 17.84 42.68
CA GLY A 73 2.11 18.38 41.34
C GLY A 73 3.11 17.56 40.52
N GLU A 74 4.22 17.15 41.15
CA GLU A 74 5.23 16.29 40.53
C GLU A 74 4.68 14.91 40.16
N ALA A 75 3.91 14.28 41.06
CA ALA A 75 3.24 13.00 40.79
C ALA A 75 2.27 13.10 39.60
N GLN A 76 1.52 14.20 39.50
CA GLN A 76 0.61 14.47 38.38
C GLN A 76 1.38 14.58 37.06
N VAL A 77 2.53 15.27 37.05
CA VAL A 77 3.41 15.38 35.86
C VAL A 77 3.92 14.01 35.42
N ILE A 78 4.34 13.15 36.36
CA ILE A 78 4.81 11.79 36.05
C ILE A 78 3.71 10.98 35.34
N ILE A 79 2.47 11.04 35.85
CA ILE A 79 1.33 10.34 35.25
C ILE A 79 1.01 10.90 33.86
N ALA A 80 0.98 12.23 33.70
CA ALA A 80 0.71 12.87 32.42
C ALA A 80 1.78 12.52 31.37
N LEU A 81 3.06 12.51 31.77
CA LEU A 81 4.18 12.14 30.91
C LEU A 81 4.07 10.68 30.46
N SER A 82 3.74 9.76 31.38
CA SER A 82 3.53 8.35 31.07
C SER A 82 2.42 8.16 30.01
N ASN A 83 1.28 8.82 30.18
CA ASN A 83 0.20 8.77 29.20
C ASN A 83 0.61 9.31 27.83
N HIS A 84 1.35 10.43 27.80
CA HIS A 84 1.83 11.02 26.55
C HIS A 84 2.83 10.09 25.83
N LEU A 85 3.74 9.46 26.58
CA LEU A 85 4.69 8.50 26.04
C LEU A 85 3.97 7.31 25.38
N SER A 86 3.00 6.71 26.07
CA SER A 86 2.22 5.60 25.52
C SER A 86 1.43 6.01 24.25
N ALA A 87 0.92 7.24 24.20
CA ALA A 87 0.25 7.77 23.01
C ALA A 87 1.22 7.88 21.81
N VAL A 88 2.38 8.50 22.03
CA VAL A 88 3.43 8.66 21.00
C VAL A 88 3.95 7.30 20.52
N GLU A 89 4.14 6.34 21.43
CA GLU A 89 4.55 4.98 21.08
C GLU A 89 3.49 4.28 20.24
N SER A 90 2.20 4.43 20.58
CA SER A 90 1.11 3.87 19.79
C SER A 90 1.05 4.46 18.38
N GLU A 91 1.29 5.77 18.23
CA GLU A 91 1.33 6.45 16.94
C GLU A 91 2.52 5.99 16.10
N LYS A 92 3.70 5.87 16.71
CA LYS A 92 4.89 5.29 16.08
C LYS A 92 4.61 3.88 15.55
N GLN A 93 3.90 3.02 16.29
CA GLN A 93 3.56 1.68 15.79
C GLN A 93 2.56 1.72 14.63
N LYS A 94 1.57 2.62 14.67
CA LYS A 94 0.64 2.84 13.55
C LYS A 94 1.36 3.28 12.29
N LEU A 95 2.23 4.28 12.38
CA LEU A 95 3.02 4.76 11.23
C LEU A 95 3.93 3.66 10.68
N ARG A 96 4.57 2.86 11.53
CA ARG A 96 5.36 1.69 11.09
C ARG A 96 4.52 0.66 10.34
N ALA A 97 3.29 0.41 10.78
CA ALA A 97 2.38 -0.48 10.07
C ALA A 97 1.97 0.09 8.70
N GLN A 98 1.70 1.40 8.63
CA GLN A 98 1.40 2.08 7.36
C GLN A 98 2.57 2.01 6.38
N VAL A 99 3.79 2.26 6.83
CA VAL A 99 4.99 2.12 5.99
C VAL A 99 5.08 0.71 5.41
N ARG A 100 4.89 -0.33 6.23
CA ARG A 100 4.89 -1.72 5.74
C ARG A 100 3.80 -1.96 4.70
N ARG A 101 2.58 -1.48 4.92
CA ARG A 101 1.47 -1.58 3.96
C ARG A 101 1.79 -0.89 2.65
N LEU A 102 2.27 0.35 2.70
CA LEU A 102 2.61 1.13 1.51
C LEU A 102 3.75 0.48 0.72
N CYS A 103 4.75 -0.10 1.38
CA CYS A 103 5.80 -0.84 0.69
C CYS A 103 5.25 -2.08 -0.03
N GLN A 104 4.32 -2.82 0.59
CA GLN A 104 3.67 -3.98 -0.05
C GLN A 104 2.83 -3.55 -1.24
N GLU A 105 2.05 -2.47 -1.10
CA GLU A 105 1.25 -1.91 -2.19
C GLU A 105 2.13 -1.42 -3.34
N ASN A 106 3.26 -0.75 -3.03
CA ASN A 106 4.22 -0.34 -4.05
C ASN A 106 4.82 -1.53 -4.80
N GLN A 107 5.15 -2.61 -4.07
CA GLN A 107 5.66 -3.83 -4.69
C GLN A 107 4.60 -4.46 -5.58
N TRP A 108 3.37 -4.58 -5.08
CA TRP A 108 2.25 -5.13 -5.83
C TRP A 108 1.98 -4.34 -7.12
N LEU A 109 1.97 -3.00 -7.06
CA LEU A 109 1.82 -2.15 -8.24
C LEU A 109 2.95 -2.32 -9.26
N ARG A 110 4.20 -2.55 -8.80
CA ARG A 110 5.33 -2.84 -9.68
C ARG A 110 5.16 -4.18 -10.39
N ASP A 111 4.68 -5.18 -9.67
CA ASP A 111 4.44 -6.52 -10.22
C ASP A 111 3.28 -6.48 -11.23
N GLU A 112 2.19 -5.78 -10.91
CA GLU A 112 1.04 -5.58 -11.80
C GLU A 112 1.42 -4.82 -13.09
N LEU A 113 2.25 -3.78 -12.96
CA LEU A 113 2.77 -3.04 -14.12
C LEU A 113 3.64 -3.95 -15.00
N ALA A 114 4.53 -4.74 -14.40
CA ALA A 114 5.38 -5.67 -15.14
C ALA A 114 4.54 -6.74 -15.85
N GLU A 115 3.48 -7.25 -15.21
CA GLU A 115 2.56 -8.20 -15.82
C GLU A 115 1.83 -7.59 -17.03
N THR A 116 1.33 -6.36 -16.89
CA THR A 116 0.65 -5.64 -17.98
C THR A 116 1.60 -5.38 -19.15
N GLN A 117 2.82 -4.94 -18.88
CA GLN A 117 3.85 -4.75 -19.91
C GLN A 117 4.16 -6.05 -20.66
N HIS A 118 4.23 -7.18 -19.96
CA HIS A 118 4.48 -8.47 -20.58
C HIS A 118 3.28 -8.94 -21.43
N LYS A 119 2.03 -8.67 -21.01
CA LYS A 119 0.83 -8.93 -21.82
C LYS A 119 0.85 -8.09 -23.11
N LEU A 120 1.18 -6.80 -23.00
CA LEU A 120 1.30 -5.91 -24.15
C LEU A 120 2.35 -6.42 -25.14
N GLN A 121 3.57 -6.73 -24.69
CA GLN A 121 4.64 -7.24 -25.56
C GLN A 121 4.25 -8.53 -26.30
N ARG A 122 3.54 -9.45 -25.64
CA ARG A 122 3.02 -10.64 -26.33
C ARG A 122 2.00 -10.27 -27.41
N SER A 123 1.07 -9.36 -27.12
CA SER A 123 0.07 -8.93 -28.09
C SER A 123 0.72 -8.25 -29.31
N GLU A 124 1.75 -7.42 -29.10
CA GLU A 124 2.53 -6.80 -30.18
C GLU A 124 3.23 -7.84 -31.06
N GLN A 125 3.82 -8.87 -30.44
CA GLN A 125 4.42 -9.98 -31.18
C GLN A 125 3.38 -10.76 -32.00
N CYS A 126 2.20 -11.04 -31.43
CA CYS A 126 1.12 -11.69 -32.15
C CYS A 126 0.61 -10.85 -33.33
N VAL A 127 0.47 -9.53 -33.15
CA VAL A 127 0.07 -8.61 -34.23
C VAL A 127 1.10 -8.63 -35.36
N ALA A 128 2.39 -8.55 -35.05
CA ALA A 128 3.44 -8.62 -36.08
C ALA A 128 3.40 -9.94 -36.87
N GLN A 129 3.19 -11.08 -36.19
CA GLN A 129 3.04 -12.39 -36.84
C GLN A 129 1.81 -12.42 -37.76
N LEU A 130 0.65 -11.97 -37.28
CA LEU A 130 -0.58 -11.92 -38.07
C LEU A 130 -0.46 -10.98 -39.27
N GLU A 131 0.27 -9.88 -39.16
CA GLU A 131 0.55 -8.98 -40.27
C GLU A 131 1.41 -9.64 -41.36
N GLU A 132 2.38 -10.48 -40.98
CA GLU A 132 3.19 -11.25 -41.92
C GLU A 132 2.37 -12.35 -42.60
N GLU A 133 1.59 -13.12 -41.84
CA GLU A 133 0.69 -14.14 -42.36
C GLU A 133 -0.33 -13.55 -43.33
N LYS A 134 -0.91 -12.39 -42.98
CA LYS A 134 -1.82 -11.64 -43.85
C LYS A 134 -1.14 -11.28 -45.18
N LYS A 135 0.07 -10.69 -45.15
CA LYS A 135 0.83 -10.36 -46.36
C LYS A 135 1.12 -11.61 -47.20
N HIS A 136 1.46 -12.73 -46.56
CA HIS A 136 1.69 -14.00 -47.25
C HIS A 136 0.43 -14.52 -47.95
N LEU A 137 -0.71 -14.50 -47.25
CA LEU A 137 -2.01 -14.92 -47.81
C LEU A 137 -2.49 -14.00 -48.94
N GLU A 138 -2.24 -12.69 -48.83
CA GLU A 138 -2.50 -11.72 -49.90
C GLU A 138 -1.68 -12.03 -51.15
N PHE A 139 -0.39 -12.34 -51.00
CA PHE A 139 0.47 -12.75 -52.09
C PHE A 139 0.01 -14.07 -52.75
N MET A 140 -0.37 -15.07 -51.95
CA MET A 140 -0.92 -16.33 -52.47
C MET A 140 -2.24 -16.15 -53.22
N ASN A 141 -3.10 -15.23 -52.77
CA ASN A 141 -4.31 -14.86 -53.50
C ASN A 141 -4.01 -14.18 -54.84
N GLN A 142 -2.96 -13.35 -54.91
CA GLN A 142 -2.54 -12.72 -56.17
C GLN A 142 -2.07 -13.75 -57.20
N ILE A 143 -1.28 -14.74 -56.78
CA ILE A 143 -0.84 -15.84 -57.67
C ILE A 143 -2.05 -16.58 -58.23
N LYS A 144 -2.97 -17.02 -57.36
CA LYS A 144 -4.17 -17.74 -57.78
C LYS A 144 -5.00 -16.95 -58.81
N LYS A 145 -5.17 -15.64 -58.60
CA LYS A 145 -5.88 -14.77 -59.54
C LYS A 145 -5.19 -14.72 -60.92
N ILE A 146 -3.87 -14.66 -60.97
CA ILE A 146 -3.12 -14.67 -62.23
C ILE A 146 -3.30 -16.02 -62.94
N ASP A 147 -3.20 -17.14 -62.22
CA ASP A 147 -3.43 -18.48 -62.79
C ASP A 147 -4.85 -18.65 -63.34
N ASP A 148 -5.85 -18.11 -62.64
CA ASP A 148 -7.26 -18.07 -63.09
C ASP A 148 -7.43 -17.19 -64.34
N ASP A 149 -6.82 -15.99 -64.39
CA ASP A 149 -6.89 -15.06 -65.53
C ASP A 149 -6.20 -15.62 -66.80
N VAL A 150 -5.10 -16.36 -66.64
CA VAL A 150 -4.43 -17.09 -67.74
C VAL A 150 -5.33 -18.19 -68.27
N SER A 151 -5.93 -18.99 -67.38
CA SER A 151 -6.86 -20.07 -67.76
C SER A 151 -8.10 -19.55 -68.50
N LEU A 152 -8.67 -18.42 -68.05
CA LEU A 152 -9.81 -17.75 -68.69
C LEU A 152 -9.44 -17.16 -70.06
N SER A 153 -8.20 -16.70 -70.24
CA SER A 153 -7.71 -16.18 -71.52
C SER A 153 -7.47 -17.29 -72.55
N GLU A 154 -7.04 -18.47 -72.11
CA GLU A 154 -6.91 -19.66 -72.96
C GLU A 154 -8.29 -20.20 -73.41
N GLU A 155 -9.31 -20.15 -72.55
CA GLU A 155 -10.69 -20.51 -72.92
C GLU A 155 -11.33 -19.51 -73.90
N LYS A 156 -11.02 -18.21 -73.78
CA LYS A 156 -11.57 -17.16 -74.66
C LYS A 156 -10.92 -17.13 -76.04
N GLY A 157 -9.71 -17.70 -76.20
CA GLY A 157 -9.03 -17.88 -77.48
C GLY A 157 -9.57 -19.01 -78.35
N GLN A 158 -10.41 -19.91 -77.81
CA GLN A 158 -10.97 -21.06 -78.55
C GLN A 158 -12.49 -20.97 -78.81
N SER A 159 -13.16 -19.86 -78.46
CA SER A 159 -14.62 -19.74 -78.58
C SER A 159 -15.13 -18.95 -79.80
N SER A 160 -14.38 -18.91 -80.91
CA SER A 160 -14.97 -18.66 -82.24
C SER A 160 -15.35 -19.98 -82.92
N GLY A 161 -16.35 -20.68 -82.37
CA GLY A 161 -16.96 -21.81 -83.06
C GLY A 161 -17.68 -22.80 -82.14
N GLY A 162 -19.01 -22.83 -82.22
CA GLY A 162 -19.77 -24.03 -81.88
C GLY A 162 -20.91 -23.85 -80.88
N SER A 163 -22.11 -23.83 -81.43
CA SER A 163 -23.39 -23.97 -80.73
C SER A 163 -23.59 -25.39 -80.18
N GLY A 164 -24.20 -25.50 -78.99
CA GLY A 164 -25.18 -26.54 -78.66
C GLY A 164 -24.73 -27.68 -77.75
N GLY A 165 -25.48 -27.93 -76.66
CA GLY A 165 -25.37 -29.20 -75.91
C GLY A 165 -25.95 -29.16 -74.51
N LYS A 166 -27.19 -29.64 -74.36
CA LYS A 166 -27.99 -29.77 -73.14
C LYS A 166 -27.63 -31.10 -72.43
N GLY A 167 -27.52 -31.13 -71.09
CA GLY A 167 -27.38 -32.37 -70.32
C GLY A 167 -27.66 -32.13 -68.83
N ALA A 168 -28.64 -32.85 -68.29
CA ALA A 168 -29.13 -32.75 -66.91
C ALA A 168 -29.01 -34.11 -66.18
N ALA A 169 -29.00 -34.04 -64.83
CA ALA A 169 -29.18 -35.11 -63.82
C ALA A 169 -27.95 -36.02 -63.54
N ALA A 170 -27.59 -36.45 -62.32
CA ALA A 170 -28.13 -36.28 -60.96
C ALA A 170 -27.14 -36.85 -59.88
N GLY A 171 -27.30 -36.39 -58.63
CA GLY A 171 -26.99 -37.12 -57.36
C GLY A 171 -25.55 -36.97 -56.80
N GLY A 172 -25.28 -36.79 -55.50
CA GLY A 172 -26.08 -36.70 -54.27
C GLY A 172 -25.19 -36.85 -53.01
N GLY A 173 -25.62 -36.29 -51.86
CA GLY A 173 -25.09 -36.50 -50.49
C GLY A 173 -24.07 -35.44 -50.03
N GLY A 174 -24.12 -34.81 -48.86
CA GLY A 174 -24.85 -35.01 -47.60
C GLY A 174 -23.88 -34.67 -46.45
N GLY A 175 -24.21 -33.71 -45.57
CA GLY A 175 -23.32 -33.33 -44.46
C GLY A 175 -23.70 -32.01 -43.79
N ASP A 176 -24.78 -32.05 -43.01
CA ASP A 176 -25.12 -31.09 -41.97
C ASP A 176 -24.21 -31.32 -40.75
N SER A 177 -23.47 -30.29 -40.31
CA SER A 177 -23.03 -30.16 -38.92
C SER A 177 -22.44 -28.78 -38.62
N SER A 178 -23.10 -28.11 -37.68
CA SER A 178 -22.57 -27.05 -36.81
C SER A 178 -22.52 -25.63 -37.38
N LYS A 179 -23.71 -25.05 -37.47
CA LYS A 179 -23.94 -23.59 -37.36
C LYS A 179 -24.02 -23.12 -35.89
N ASP A 180 -23.53 -23.94 -34.94
CA ASP A 180 -23.54 -23.67 -33.49
C ASP A 180 -22.12 -23.83 -32.91
N SER A 181 -21.37 -22.74 -32.88
CA SER A 181 -20.28 -22.48 -31.94
C SER A 181 -20.00 -20.97 -32.01
N LEU A 182 -20.89 -20.17 -31.42
CA LEU A 182 -20.58 -19.47 -30.17
C LEU A 182 -19.37 -18.55 -30.41
N ASP A 183 -19.51 -17.35 -30.95
CA ASP A 183 -20.36 -16.26 -30.43
C ASP A 183 -20.14 -16.03 -28.92
N ASP A 184 -18.89 -16.12 -28.41
CA ASP A 184 -18.54 -15.58 -27.07
C ASP A 184 -17.02 -15.58 -26.72
N LEU A 185 -16.14 -14.92 -27.51
CA LEU A 185 -14.70 -14.81 -27.15
C LEU A 185 -14.12 -13.40 -27.22
N PHE A 186 -14.95 -12.37 -27.13
CA PHE A 186 -14.45 -11.02 -26.92
C PHE A 186 -15.13 -10.41 -25.69
N PRO A 187 -14.41 -10.29 -24.56
CA PRO A 187 -14.83 -9.41 -23.49
C PRO A 187 -14.95 -7.99 -24.07
N ASN A 188 -16.18 -7.51 -24.13
CA ASN A 188 -16.48 -6.11 -24.41
C ASN A 188 -16.10 -5.31 -23.17
N ASP A 189 -14.97 -4.62 -23.21
CA ASP A 189 -14.73 -3.45 -22.37
C ASP A 189 -14.43 -2.27 -23.30
N ASP A 190 -15.49 -1.54 -23.60
CA ASP A 190 -15.42 -0.14 -23.98
C ASP A 190 -14.63 0.61 -22.91
N ASP A 191 -13.42 1.08 -23.22
CA ASP A 191 -12.88 2.25 -22.53
C ASP A 191 -12.22 3.22 -23.52
N GLN A 192 -12.84 4.38 -23.56
CA GLN A 192 -12.60 5.48 -24.46
C GLN A 192 -11.61 6.42 -23.76
N GLY A 193 -10.34 6.32 -24.13
CA GLY A 193 -9.28 7.10 -23.47
C GLY A 193 -8.14 7.45 -24.42
N THR A 194 -8.39 8.39 -25.33
CA THR A 194 -7.35 9.11 -26.06
C THR A 194 -6.39 9.80 -25.09
N GLY A 195 -5.13 9.37 -25.09
CA GLY A 195 -4.05 10.02 -24.37
C GLY A 195 -2.72 9.59 -24.99
N ASP A 196 -2.30 10.32 -26.01
CA ASP A 196 -0.99 10.19 -26.66
C ASP A 196 0.10 10.52 -25.63
N ILE A 197 0.66 9.50 -24.97
CA ILE A 197 1.82 9.65 -24.09
C ILE A 197 3.02 9.19 -24.90
N ASP A 198 3.76 10.17 -25.40
CA ASP A 198 5.00 10.03 -26.15
C ASP A 198 6.05 9.25 -25.33
N LEU A 199 6.13 7.93 -25.58
CA LEU A 199 7.04 6.99 -24.90
C LEU A 199 8.53 7.35 -25.08
N ASP A 200 8.87 8.13 -26.12
CA ASP A 200 10.24 8.54 -26.40
C ASP A 200 10.76 9.59 -25.40
N ARG A 201 9.87 10.25 -24.65
CA ARG A 201 10.26 11.20 -23.60
C ARG A 201 10.63 10.53 -22.28
N LEU A 202 10.10 9.33 -21.99
CA LEU A 202 10.32 8.63 -20.72
C LEU A 202 11.60 7.78 -20.69
N LEU A 203 12.12 7.39 -21.85
CA LEU A 203 13.41 6.68 -21.95
C LEU A 203 14.63 7.60 -21.80
N ARG A 204 14.46 8.92 -21.98
CA ARG A 204 15.58 9.89 -21.97
C ARG A 204 15.91 10.45 -20.58
N ASP A 205 14.98 10.37 -19.63
CA ASP A 205 15.13 10.85 -18.25
C ASP A 205 15.27 9.69 -17.25
N LYS A 206 16.33 8.89 -17.39
CA LYS A 206 16.78 8.03 -16.28
C LYS A 206 17.68 8.83 -15.34
N PRO A 207 17.24 9.24 -14.14
CA PRO A 207 18.16 9.68 -13.12
C PRO A 207 19.01 8.50 -12.65
N SER A 208 20.33 8.68 -12.71
CA SER A 208 21.40 7.76 -12.29
C SER A 208 21.45 7.46 -10.78
N HIS A 209 20.33 7.55 -10.07
CA HIS A 209 20.30 7.49 -8.59
C HIS A 209 19.95 6.12 -7.99
N LEU A 210 19.77 5.07 -8.80
CA LEU A 210 19.40 3.74 -8.30
C LEU A 210 20.55 2.87 -7.73
N THR A 211 21.73 3.44 -7.48
CA THR A 211 22.85 2.68 -6.88
C THR A 211 22.90 2.73 -5.34
N VAL A 212 21.98 3.43 -4.64
CA VAL A 212 22.15 3.73 -3.20
C VAL A 212 21.30 2.88 -2.22
N CYS A 213 20.50 1.91 -2.66
CA CYS A 213 19.69 1.10 -1.70
C CYS A 213 19.99 -0.42 -1.72
N MET A 214 21.24 -0.80 -1.97
CA MET A 214 21.74 -2.18 -1.79
C MET A 214 22.90 -2.24 -0.78
N LEU A 215 22.85 -1.44 0.29
CA LEU A 215 23.71 -1.56 1.48
C LEU A 215 23.05 -0.90 2.70
N GLN A 216 22.10 -1.60 3.32
CA GLN A 216 21.87 -1.63 4.76
C GLN A 216 21.06 -2.88 5.12
#